data_AF-A0AAV6C106-F1
#
_entry.id   AF-A0AAV6C106-F1
#
_cell.length_a   1.000
_cell.length_b   1.000
_cell.length_c   1.000
_cell.angle_alpha   90.00
_cell.angle_beta   90.00
_cell.angle_gamma   90.00
#
_symmetry.space_group_name_H-M   'P 1'
#
loop_
_entity.id
_entity.type
_entity.pdbx_description
1 polymer ?
#
loop_
_entity_poly.entity_id
_entity_poly.type
_entity_poly.pdbx_seq_one_letter_code
_entity_poly.pdbx_strand_id
1 'polypeptide(L)'
;PATPEDEIKKIIAAVESACAEKGAKIEKNEMWGTRKLAYRVAKHREGFYVYMQIRTSHGELIAELERRLRVQDAVIKYLTVRLDEDLKRQQKLSAHRAKRAARRPKRAPAEQQPAAAS
;
A
#
# COMPACT_ATOMS: atom_id res chain seq x y z
N PRO A 1 22.63 1.67 0.37
CA PRO A 1 22.05 3.02 0.49
C PRO A 1 22.86 3.80 1.53
N ALA A 2 23.01 5.11 1.39
CA ALA A 2 23.93 5.89 2.23
C ALA A 2 23.29 6.39 3.54
N THR A 3 21.96 6.51 3.59
CA THR A 3 21.23 7.06 4.73
C THR A 3 21.06 6.00 5.84
N PRO A 4 21.47 6.30 7.10
CA PRO A 4 21.23 5.43 8.25
C PRO A 4 19.74 5.21 8.52
N GLU A 5 19.36 4.04 9.05
CA GLU A 5 17.96 3.70 9.32
C GLU A 5 17.29 4.66 10.32
N ASP A 6 18.04 5.20 11.27
CA ASP A 6 17.54 6.16 12.25
C ASP A 6 17.12 7.49 11.61
N GLU A 7 17.82 7.94 10.58
CA GLU A 7 17.42 9.13 9.81
C GLU A 7 16.15 8.87 9.01
N ILE A 8 16.02 7.67 8.44
CA ILE A 8 14.80 7.26 7.73
C ILE A 8 13.61 7.26 8.69
N LYS A 9 13.77 6.72 9.90
CA LYS A 9 12.74 6.74 10.95
C LYS A 9 12.33 8.16 11.34
N LYS A 10 13.28 9.10 11.43
CA LYS A 10 12.98 10.52 11.70
C LYS A 10 12.12 11.15 10.61
N ILE A 11 12.42 10.86 9.34
CA ILE A 11 11.63 11.36 8.21
C ILE A 11 10.21 10.80 8.25
N ILE A 12 10.06 9.51 8.53
CA ILE A 12 8.75 8.86 8.68
C ILE A 12 7.97 9.49 9.84
N ALA A 13 8.59 9.63 11.01
CA ALA A 13 7.96 10.26 12.18
C ALA A 13 7.51 11.71 11.88
N ALA A 14 8.27 12.47 11.09
CA ALA A 14 7.87 13.81 10.67
C ALA A 14 6.63 13.83 9.75
N VAL A 15 6.48 12.82 8.89
CA VAL A 15 5.26 12.60 8.08
C VAL A 15 4.09 12.20 8.96
N GLU A 16 4.32 11.30 9.92
CA GLU A 16 3.30 10.86 10.88
C GLU A 16 2.78 12.01 11.75
N SER A 17 3.66 12.87 12.26
CA SER A 17 3.29 14.08 13.01
C SER A 17 2.42 15.02 12.18
N ALA A 18 2.82 15.32 10.94
CA ALA A 18 2.06 16.18 10.04
C ALA A 18 0.66 15.61 9.75
N CYS A 19 0.57 14.28 9.60
CA CYS A 19 -0.71 13.60 9.43
C CYS A 19 -1.58 13.74 10.69
N ALA A 20 -1.02 13.52 11.88
CA ALA A 20 -1.75 13.65 13.14
C ALA A 20 -2.26 15.09 13.38
N GLU A 21 -1.42 16.10 13.12
CA GLU A 21 -1.78 17.53 13.25
C GLU A 21 -2.98 17.94 12.38
N LYS A 22 -3.14 17.31 11.20
CA LYS A 22 -4.24 17.58 10.26
C LYS A 22 -5.37 16.56 10.33
N GLY A 23 -5.37 15.69 11.33
CA GLY A 23 -6.42 14.68 11.56
C GLY A 23 -6.49 13.59 10.49
N ALA A 24 -5.40 13.35 9.75
CA ALA A 24 -5.33 12.26 8.79
C ALA A 24 -5.05 10.93 9.47
N LYS A 25 -5.59 9.85 8.90
CA LYS A 25 -5.40 8.49 9.39
C LYS A 25 -4.40 7.76 8.52
N ILE A 26 -3.41 7.14 9.13
CA ILE A 26 -2.47 6.24 8.45
C ILE A 26 -3.07 4.84 8.46
N GLU A 27 -3.38 4.29 7.29
CA GLU A 27 -3.93 2.94 7.13
C GLU A 27 -2.83 1.88 7.04
N LYS A 28 -1.69 2.23 6.44
CA LYS A 28 -0.52 1.36 6.31
C LYS A 28 0.74 2.18 6.42
N ASN A 29 1.74 1.61 7.08
CA ASN A 29 3.11 2.09 7.08
C ASN A 29 4.04 0.87 6.99
N GLU A 30 4.67 0.68 5.84
CA GLU A 30 5.50 -0.48 5.54
C GLU A 30 6.89 -0.05 5.09
N MET A 31 7.91 -0.56 5.77
CA MET A 31 9.31 -0.40 5.39
C MET A 31 9.73 -1.56 4.50
N TRP A 32 9.81 -1.31 3.20
CA TRP A 32 10.15 -2.32 2.20
C TRP A 32 11.65 -2.60 2.09
N GLY A 33 12.47 -1.84 2.81
CA GLY A 33 13.91 -2.00 2.85
C GLY A 33 14.60 -1.49 1.58
N THR A 34 15.88 -1.87 1.46
CA THR A 34 16.73 -1.52 0.31
C THR A 34 16.33 -2.31 -0.92
N ARG A 35 16.11 -1.61 -2.04
CA ARG A 35 15.85 -2.23 -3.35
C ARG A 35 16.67 -1.55 -4.44
N LYS A 36 17.04 -2.32 -5.46
CA LYS A 36 17.73 -1.80 -6.65
C LYS A 36 16.75 -1.01 -7.52
N LEU A 37 17.20 0.14 -8.01
CA LEU A 37 16.46 0.99 -8.94
C LEU A 37 16.64 0.46 -10.37
N ALA A 38 15.62 0.62 -11.22
CA ALA A 38 15.72 0.25 -12.64
C ALA A 38 16.76 1.10 -13.40
N TYR A 39 16.97 2.34 -12.97
CA TYR A 39 17.95 3.28 -13.50
C TYR A 39 18.45 4.19 -12.37
N ARG A 40 19.55 4.92 -12.63
CA ARG A 40 20.12 5.82 -11.62
C ARG A 40 19.18 7.00 -11.34
N VAL A 41 18.91 7.27 -10.06
CA VAL A 41 18.19 8.45 -9.59
C VAL A 41 19.09 9.19 -8.63
N ALA A 42 19.29 10.50 -8.84
CA ALA A 42 20.22 11.32 -8.05
C ALA A 42 21.60 10.66 -7.86
N LYS A 43 22.12 9.99 -8.90
CA LYS A 43 23.39 9.21 -8.91
C LYS A 43 23.38 7.90 -8.08
N HIS A 44 22.29 7.54 -7.42
CA HIS A 44 22.14 6.29 -6.68
C HIS A 44 21.61 5.14 -7.57
N ARG A 45 22.02 3.89 -7.29
CA ARG A 45 21.54 2.67 -7.97
C ARG A 45 20.56 1.84 -7.13
N GLU A 46 20.38 2.21 -5.88
CA GLU A 46 19.53 1.55 -4.90
C GLU A 46 18.95 2.61 -3.95
N GLY A 47 17.81 2.30 -3.34
CA GLY A 47 17.15 3.17 -2.38
C GLY A 47 16.39 2.37 -1.34
N PHE A 48 16.14 2.97 -0.19
CA PHE A 48 15.26 2.41 0.83
C PHE A 48 13.81 2.84 0.53
N TYR A 49 12.90 1.87 0.42
CA TYR A 49 11.52 2.13 0.07
C TYR A 49 10.64 2.13 1.32
N VAL A 50 9.80 3.17 1.43
CA VAL A 50 8.75 3.29 2.44
C VAL A 50 7.42 3.41 1.71
N TYR A 51 6.45 2.61 2.12
CA TYR A 51 5.10 2.66 1.60
C TYR A 51 4.13 3.10 2.69
N MET A 52 3.39 4.18 2.45
CA MET A 52 2.39 4.70 3.38
C MET A 52 1.04 4.87 2.68
N GLN A 53 -0.03 4.41 3.32
CA GLN A 53 -1.39 4.76 2.94
C GLN A 53 -1.96 5.77 3.93
N ILE A 54 -2.33 6.93 3.42
CA ILE A 54 -2.85 8.05 4.22
C ILE A 54 -4.28 8.33 3.75
N ARG A 55 -5.23 8.23 4.67
CA ARG A 55 -6.62 8.65 4.48
C ARG A 55 -6.79 10.04 5.09
N THR A 56 -7.15 11.00 4.26
CA THR A 56 -7.40 12.39 4.68
C THR A 56 -8.59 12.97 3.92
N SER A 57 -9.34 13.86 4.57
CA SER A 57 -10.33 14.73 3.92
C SER A 57 -9.71 16.05 3.43
N HIS A 58 -8.46 16.33 3.81
CA HIS A 58 -7.76 17.58 3.53
C HIS A 58 -6.70 17.37 2.45
N GLY A 59 -6.97 17.83 1.22
CA GLY A 59 -6.02 17.73 0.11
C GLY A 59 -4.73 18.52 0.32
N GLU A 60 -4.81 19.63 1.07
CA GLU A 60 -3.65 20.49 1.39
C GLU A 60 -2.56 19.75 2.19
N LEU A 61 -2.94 18.77 3.01
CA LEU A 61 -1.97 17.94 3.73
C LEU A 61 -1.03 17.23 2.76
N ILE A 62 -1.54 16.73 1.63
CA ILE A 62 -0.72 16.01 0.65
C ILE A 62 0.34 16.95 0.06
N ALA A 63 -0.05 18.16 -0.33
CA ALA A 63 0.89 19.16 -0.85
C ALA A 63 1.95 19.53 0.21
N GLU A 64 1.56 19.63 1.47
CA GLU A 64 2.49 19.88 2.58
C GLU A 64 3.49 18.73 2.76
N LEU A 65 3.03 17.48 2.75
CA LEU A 65 3.88 16.30 2.87
C LEU A 65 4.87 16.22 1.71
N GLU A 66 4.42 16.43 0.48
CA GLU A 66 5.29 16.45 -0.70
C GLU A 66 6.34 17.57 -0.61
N ARG A 67 5.97 18.74 -0.10
CA ARG A 67 6.92 19.84 0.15
C ARG A 67 7.97 19.43 1.19
N ARG A 68 7.57 18.82 2.31
CA ARG A 68 8.48 18.33 3.36
C ARG A 68 9.43 17.27 2.82
N LEU A 69 8.92 16.32 2.02
CA LEU A 69 9.73 15.27 1.38
C LEU A 69 10.71 15.85 0.36
N ARG A 70 10.29 16.85 -0.43
CA ARG A 70 11.15 17.48 -1.45
C ARG A 70 12.36 18.20 -0.87
N VAL A 71 12.25 18.78 0.32
CA VAL A 71 13.36 19.51 0.97
C VAL A 71 14.28 18.60 1.78
N GLN A 72 13.94 17.32 1.92
CA GLN A 72 14.79 16.35 2.59
C GLN A 72 15.79 15.75 1.59
N ASP A 73 17.08 16.06 1.76
CA ASP A 73 18.14 15.58 0.88
C ASP A 73 18.23 14.04 0.82
N ALA A 74 17.84 13.36 1.91
CA ALA A 74 17.77 11.91 1.99
C ALA A 74 16.66 11.30 1.09
N VAL A 75 15.66 12.09 0.69
CA VAL A 75 14.53 11.64 -0.14
C VAL A 75 14.82 11.95 -1.60
N ILE A 76 15.36 10.96 -2.31
CA ILE A 76 15.74 11.12 -3.73
C ILE A 76 14.55 11.06 -4.70
N LYS A 77 13.42 10.49 -4.27
CA LYS A 77 12.19 10.35 -5.07
C LYS A 77 11.00 10.04 -4.16
N TYR A 78 9.85 10.63 -4.46
CA TYR A 78 8.55 10.27 -3.89
C TYR A 78 7.49 10.19 -5.00
N LEU A 79 6.41 9.47 -4.73
CA LEU A 79 5.25 9.37 -5.62
C LEU A 79 4.00 9.25 -4.77
N THR A 80 3.07 10.18 -4.97
CA THR A 80 1.76 10.13 -4.35
C THR A 80 0.72 9.70 -5.38
N VAL A 81 -0.14 8.76 -5.01
CA VAL A 81 -1.23 8.27 -5.88
C VAL A 81 -2.53 8.32 -5.10
N ARG A 82 -3.58 8.89 -5.70
CA ARG A 82 -4.92 8.89 -5.11
C ARG A 82 -5.58 7.53 -5.31
N LEU A 83 -5.94 6.87 -4.22
CA LEU A 83 -6.42 5.48 -4.23
C LEU A 83 -7.96 5.32 -4.25
N ASP A 84 -8.72 6.42 -4.12
CA ASP A 84 -10.17 6.37 -3.87
C ASP A 84 -10.95 5.52 -4.89
N GLU A 85 -10.73 5.78 -6.18
CA GLU A 85 -11.44 5.10 -7.26
C GLU A 85 -10.98 3.65 -7.45
N ASP A 86 -9.68 3.38 -7.26
CA ASP A 86 -9.13 2.03 -7.36
C ASP A 86 -9.62 1.14 -6.22
N LEU A 87 -9.69 1.65 -4.99
CA LEU A 87 -10.23 0.93 -3.84
C LEU A 87 -11.73 0.62 -4.04
N LYS A 88 -12.53 1.59 -4.50
CA LYS A 88 -13.95 1.36 -4.83
C LYS A 88 -14.10 0.28 -5.91
N ARG A 89 -13.27 0.33 -6.96
CA ARG A 89 -13.30 -0.67 -8.04
C ARG A 89 -12.92 -2.05 -7.52
N GLN A 90 -11.88 -2.17 -6.70
CA GLN A 90 -11.45 -3.43 -6.10
C GLN A 90 -12.55 -4.05 -5.22
N GLN A 91 -13.23 -3.23 -4.41
CA GLN A 91 -14.34 -3.67 -3.56
C GLN A 91 -15.54 -4.17 -4.40
N LYS A 92 -15.90 -3.46 -5.47
CA LYS A 92 -16.98 -3.91 -6.38
C LYS A 92 -16.64 -5.25 -7.04
N LEU A 93 -15.40 -5.39 -7.53
CA LEU A 93 -14.94 -6.61 -8.18
C LEU A 93 -14.87 -7.79 -7.18
N SER A 94 -14.40 -7.55 -5.96
CA SER A 94 -14.34 -8.59 -4.92
C SER A 94 -15.73 -9.03 -4.49
N ALA A 95 -16.66 -8.10 -4.28
CA ALA A 95 -18.06 -8.39 -3.98
C ALA A 95 -18.73 -9.20 -5.11
N HIS A 96 -18.48 -8.83 -6.37
CA HIS A 96 -18.99 -9.58 -7.52
C HIS A 96 -18.43 -11.01 -7.57
N ARG A 97 -17.12 -11.18 -7.33
CA ARG A 97 -16.49 -12.51 -7.26
C ARG A 97 -17.05 -13.35 -6.11
N ALA A 98 -17.21 -12.76 -4.93
CA ALA A 98 -17.78 -13.44 -3.77
C ALA A 98 -19.23 -13.89 -4.04
N LYS A 99 -20.05 -13.03 -4.65
CA LYS A 99 -21.42 -13.36 -5.07
C LYS A 99 -21.46 -14.51 -6.09
N ARG A 100 -20.56 -14.52 -7.07
CA ARG A 100 -20.45 -15.63 -8.04
C ARG A 100 -19.99 -16.92 -7.38
N ALA A 101 -19.04 -16.86 -6.45
CA ALA A 101 -18.57 -18.03 -5.71
C ALA A 101 -19.68 -18.63 -4.83
N ALA A 102 -20.44 -17.79 -4.13
CA ALA A 102 -21.58 -18.24 -3.32
C ALA A 102 -22.73 -18.85 -4.14
N ARG A 103 -22.89 -18.42 -5.39
CA ARG A 103 -23.88 -18.97 -6.34
C ARG A 103 -23.41 -20.23 -7.06
N ARG A 104 -22.15 -20.63 -6.92
CA ARG A 104 -21.64 -21.86 -7.55
C ARG A 104 -22.20 -23.04 -6.75
N PRO A 105 -23.05 -23.90 -7.34
CA PRO A 105 -23.54 -25.07 -6.62
C PRO A 105 -22.35 -25.94 -6.22
N LYS A 106 -22.28 -26.31 -4.94
CA LYS A 106 -21.34 -27.31 -4.44
C LYS A 106 -21.70 -28.61 -5.14
N ARG A 107 -20.92 -29.01 -6.16
CA ARG A 107 -21.09 -30.31 -6.81
C ARG A 107 -21.04 -31.34 -5.67
N ALA A 108 -22.16 -32.01 -5.39
CA ALA A 108 -22.23 -33.01 -4.35
C ALA A 108 -21.14 -34.07 -4.63
N PRO A 109 -20.44 -34.61 -3.62
CA PRO A 109 -19.60 -35.77 -3.83
C PRO A 109 -20.49 -36.85 -4.45
N ALA A 110 -20.09 -37.42 -5.57
CA ALA A 110 -20.83 -38.50 -6.19
C ALA A 110 -21.01 -39.61 -5.14
N GLU A 111 -22.25 -39.85 -4.73
CA GLU A 111 -22.63 -40.99 -3.90
C GLU A 111 -22.12 -42.25 -4.59
N GLN A 112 -21.13 -42.89 -3.96
CA GLN A 112 -20.78 -44.27 -4.26
C GLN A 112 -21.99 -45.10 -3.85
N GLN A 113 -22.79 -45.51 -4.83
CA GLN A 113 -23.82 -46.51 -4.64
C GLN A 113 -23.18 -47.81 -4.13
N PRO A 114 -23.66 -48.40 -3.02
CA PRO A 114 -23.21 -49.72 -2.64
C PRO A 114 -23.77 -50.73 -3.65
N ALA A 115 -22.88 -51.38 -4.40
CA ALA A 115 -23.24 -52.53 -5.22
C ALA A 115 -23.67 -53.68 -4.28
N ALA A 116 -24.98 -53.90 -4.19
CA ALA A 116 -25.55 -55.13 -3.66
C ALA A 116 -25.61 -56.19 -4.78
N ALA A 117 -25.05 -57.37 -4.51
CA ALA A 117 -25.22 -58.70 -5.14
C ALA A 117 -23.84 -59.41 -5.08
N SER A 118 -23.67 -60.62 -4.56
CA SER A 118 -24.56 -61.77 -4.28
C SER A 118 -24.01 -62.57 -3.08
#